data_AF-A0A9P3ERY1-F1
#
_entry.id   AF-A0A9P3ERY1-F1
#
_cell.length_a   1.000
_cell.length_b   1.000
_cell.length_c   1.000
_cell.angle_alpha   90.00
_cell.angle_beta   90.00
_cell.angle_gamma   90.00
#
_symmetry.space_group_name_H-M   'P 1'
#
loop_
_entity.id
_entity.type
_entity.pdbx_description
1 polymer ?
#
loop_
_entity_poly.entity_id
_entity_poly.type
_entity_poly.pdbx_seq_one_letter_code
_entity_poly.pdbx_strand_id
1 'polypeptide(L)'
;MVAPNLYHSILVSLLWASVWFSSLARADYNRLCPNKEGQIQVDSTFYTVTCDTSYISPAPKKVKEGVSAEDCARLCTAQPACRAMVWHLGNCWQSDKTDAVSFRVPGAVLLTPGEKKDPVTEPSPGQQKCLEEKELLAQEKELLAKEKELLAQEKEQCGKNLAQCEAEKSSISAAKATCEKNLAAANKDVGQRVPDDFVPSRVDDGREVIIAGKKWKIYYAKCISPISRSSATLIGL
;
A
#
# COMPACT_ATOMS: atom_id res chain seq x y z
N MET A 1 -47.68 -63.82 11.23
CA MET A 1 -46.76 -62.97 10.44
C MET A 1 -47.63 -61.94 9.74
N VAL A 2 -47.69 -60.71 10.27
CA VAL A 2 -48.54 -59.62 9.77
C VAL A 2 -47.60 -58.50 9.32
N ALA A 3 -47.61 -58.20 8.02
CA ALA A 3 -46.79 -57.14 7.44
C ALA A 3 -47.43 -55.76 7.74
N PRO A 4 -46.66 -54.75 8.19
CA PRO A 4 -47.20 -53.42 8.42
C PRO A 4 -47.33 -52.61 7.11
N ASN A 5 -48.45 -51.92 7.01
CA ASN A 5 -48.88 -51.03 5.93
C ASN A 5 -47.93 -49.84 5.71
N LEU A 6 -47.27 -49.78 4.55
CA LEU A 6 -46.35 -48.71 4.11
C LEU A 6 -47.03 -47.52 3.40
N TYR A 7 -48.35 -47.55 3.20
CA TYR A 7 -49.05 -46.56 2.36
C TYR A 7 -49.40 -45.22 3.04
N HIS A 8 -49.25 -45.10 4.36
CA HIS A 8 -49.67 -43.89 5.07
C HIS A 8 -48.59 -42.80 5.19
N SER A 9 -47.32 -43.10 4.89
CA SER A 9 -46.22 -42.14 5.13
C SER A 9 -45.91 -41.21 3.94
N ILE A 10 -46.38 -41.52 2.72
CA ILE A 10 -46.05 -40.74 1.51
C ILE A 10 -47.05 -39.61 1.26
N LEU A 11 -48.32 -39.79 1.64
CA LEU A 11 -49.37 -38.78 1.42
C LEU A 11 -49.24 -37.55 2.34
N VAL A 12 -48.63 -37.69 3.52
CA VAL A 12 -48.42 -36.55 4.45
C VAL A 12 -47.31 -35.62 3.94
N SER A 13 -46.28 -36.14 3.28
CA SER A 13 -45.15 -35.33 2.79
C SER A 13 -45.49 -34.45 1.57
N LEU A 14 -46.43 -34.87 0.71
CA LEU A 14 -46.83 -34.09 -0.47
C LEU A 14 -47.77 -32.92 -0.14
N LEU A 15 -48.49 -32.97 0.99
CA LEU A 15 -49.36 -31.87 1.44
C LEU A 15 -48.58 -30.74 2.14
N TRP A 16 -47.35 -30.98 2.60
CA TRP A 16 -46.54 -29.94 3.22
C TRP A 16 -45.79 -29.08 2.20
N ALA A 17 -45.48 -29.62 1.01
CA ALA A 17 -44.78 -28.85 -0.03
C ALA A 17 -45.66 -27.75 -0.65
N SER A 18 -46.98 -27.91 -0.71
CA SER A 18 -47.89 -26.94 -1.33
C SER A 18 -48.18 -25.71 -0.46
N VAL A 19 -48.07 -25.81 0.87
CA VAL A 19 -48.36 -24.70 1.80
C VAL A 19 -47.21 -23.66 1.84
N TRP A 20 -45.99 -24.05 1.48
CA TRP A 20 -44.81 -23.18 1.59
C TRP A 20 -44.74 -22.13 0.46
N PHE A 21 -45.16 -22.47 -0.75
CA PHE A 21 -45.03 -21.56 -1.90
C PHE A 21 -45.99 -20.37 -1.86
N SER A 22 -47.20 -20.53 -1.31
CA SER A 22 -48.16 -19.42 -1.19
C SER A 22 -47.74 -18.38 -0.14
N SER A 23 -46.99 -18.78 0.87
CA SER A 23 -46.55 -17.88 1.95
C SER A 23 -45.43 -16.93 1.49
N LEU A 24 -44.50 -17.44 0.68
CA LEU A 24 -43.39 -16.64 0.12
C LEU A 24 -43.89 -15.56 -0.84
N ALA A 25 -44.80 -15.90 -1.75
CA ALA A 25 -45.37 -14.91 -2.67
C ALA A 25 -46.11 -13.79 -1.91
N ARG A 26 -46.83 -14.10 -0.84
CA ARG A 26 -47.51 -13.06 -0.07
C ARG A 26 -46.53 -12.11 0.64
N ALA A 27 -45.40 -12.64 1.13
CA ALA A 27 -44.35 -11.85 1.74
C ALA A 27 -43.66 -10.91 0.72
N ASP A 28 -43.33 -11.41 -0.47
CA ASP A 28 -42.74 -10.60 -1.54
C ASP A 28 -43.68 -9.50 -2.02
N TYR A 29 -44.97 -9.82 -2.20
CA TYR A 29 -45.97 -8.81 -2.54
C TYR A 29 -46.02 -7.72 -1.48
N ASN A 30 -46.17 -8.07 -0.19
CA ASN A 30 -46.29 -7.08 0.88
C ASN A 30 -45.02 -6.22 1.03
N ARG A 31 -43.84 -6.79 0.73
CA ARG A 31 -42.55 -6.08 0.78
C ARG A 31 -42.45 -5.02 -0.32
N LEU A 32 -42.94 -5.32 -1.52
CA LEU A 32 -42.92 -4.40 -2.66
C LEU A 32 -44.11 -3.43 -2.69
N CYS A 33 -45.23 -3.84 -2.10
CA CYS A 33 -46.49 -3.12 -2.13
C CYS A 33 -47.00 -2.73 -0.74
N PRO A 34 -46.21 -2.02 0.10
CA PRO A 34 -46.76 -1.41 1.30
C PRO A 34 -47.73 -0.26 0.96
N ASN A 35 -47.55 0.35 -0.22
CA ASN A 35 -48.39 1.40 -0.81
C ASN A 35 -48.77 1.02 -2.26
N LYS A 36 -49.73 1.75 -2.86
CA LYS A 36 -50.20 1.45 -4.24
C LYS A 36 -49.11 1.59 -5.32
N GLU A 37 -48.15 2.49 -5.10
CA GLU A 37 -47.04 2.77 -6.01
C GLU A 37 -45.77 3.06 -5.21
N GLY A 38 -44.61 2.75 -5.78
CA GLY A 38 -43.31 2.99 -5.16
C GLY A 38 -42.15 2.86 -6.14
N GLN A 39 -40.94 3.01 -5.63
CA GLN A 39 -39.71 2.73 -6.37
C GLN A 39 -38.84 1.78 -5.58
N ILE A 40 -38.20 0.85 -6.27
CA ILE A 40 -37.20 -0.05 -5.70
C ILE A 40 -35.93 0.02 -6.54
N GLN A 41 -34.79 -0.29 -5.91
CA GLN A 41 -33.54 -0.49 -6.62
C GLN A 41 -33.23 -1.98 -6.65
N VAL A 42 -33.06 -2.53 -7.85
CA VAL A 42 -32.58 -3.89 -8.06
C VAL A 42 -31.25 -3.80 -8.78
N ASP A 43 -30.19 -4.23 -8.11
CA ASP A 43 -28.80 -4.02 -8.52
C ASP A 43 -28.51 -2.51 -8.75
N SER A 44 -28.25 -2.10 -10.00
CA SER A 44 -28.00 -0.71 -10.39
C SER A 44 -29.18 -0.02 -11.09
N THR A 45 -30.33 -0.70 -11.21
CA THR A 45 -31.49 -0.20 -11.95
C THR A 45 -32.63 0.15 -10.99
N PHE A 46 -33.16 1.36 -11.10
CA PHE A 46 -34.38 1.76 -10.41
C PHE A 46 -35.59 1.24 -11.18
N TYR A 47 -36.55 0.66 -10.46
CA TYR A 47 -37.82 0.20 -10.99
C TYR A 47 -38.95 0.98 -10.34
N THR A 48 -39.86 1.47 -11.15
CA THR A 48 -41.17 1.91 -10.69
C THR A 48 -42.03 0.66 -10.45
N VAL A 49 -42.62 0.59 -9.26
CA VAL A 49 -43.47 -0.50 -8.80
C VAL A 49 -44.90 -0.01 -8.78
N THR A 50 -45.78 -0.70 -9.49
CA THR A 50 -47.24 -0.43 -9.48
C THR A 50 -47.97 -1.69 -9.03
N CYS A 51 -48.69 -1.59 -7.92
CA CYS A 51 -49.33 -2.72 -7.27
C CYS A 51 -50.72 -3.00 -7.83
N ASP A 52 -51.20 -4.23 -7.65
CA ASP A 52 -52.44 -4.74 -8.19
C ASP A 52 -52.60 -4.49 -9.70
N THR A 53 -51.51 -4.53 -10.48
CA THR A 53 -51.52 -4.06 -11.87
C THR A 53 -50.83 -5.06 -12.81
N SER A 54 -51.44 -5.26 -13.98
CA SER A 54 -50.89 -6.05 -15.09
C SER A 54 -51.26 -5.40 -16.43
N TYR A 55 -50.83 -5.98 -17.54
CA TYR A 55 -51.16 -5.55 -18.91
C TYR A 55 -52.14 -6.49 -19.61
N ILE A 56 -53.15 -5.91 -20.25
CA ILE A 56 -54.14 -6.67 -21.04
C ILE A 56 -53.75 -6.75 -22.52
N SER A 57 -53.12 -5.70 -23.05
CA SER A 57 -52.77 -5.63 -24.47
C SER A 57 -51.49 -4.79 -24.71
N PRO A 58 -50.45 -5.36 -25.34
CA PRO A 58 -50.32 -6.80 -25.58
C PRO A 58 -50.19 -7.56 -24.26
N ALA A 59 -50.71 -8.79 -24.23
CA ALA A 59 -50.60 -9.65 -23.06
C ALA A 59 -49.11 -10.00 -22.81
N PRO A 60 -48.61 -9.85 -21.58
CA PRO A 60 -47.22 -10.14 -21.27
C PRO A 60 -46.97 -11.65 -21.33
N LYS A 61 -45.80 -12.05 -21.83
CA LYS A 61 -45.44 -13.45 -22.03
C LYS A 61 -44.85 -14.02 -20.74
N LYS A 62 -45.33 -15.17 -20.27
CA LYS A 62 -44.71 -15.85 -19.11
C LYS A 62 -43.27 -16.25 -19.48
N VAL A 63 -42.29 -15.87 -18.67
CA VAL A 63 -40.86 -16.15 -18.90
C VAL A 63 -40.20 -16.98 -17.82
N LYS A 64 -40.74 -16.96 -16.59
CA LYS A 64 -40.18 -17.76 -15.48
C LYS A 64 -41.25 -18.03 -14.41
N GLU A 65 -41.05 -19.09 -13.62
CA GLU A 65 -41.90 -19.48 -12.50
C GLU A 65 -41.06 -19.85 -11.27
N GLY A 66 -41.68 -19.81 -10.09
CA GLY A 66 -41.05 -20.12 -8.81
C GLY A 66 -39.97 -19.13 -8.38
N VAL A 67 -40.08 -17.85 -8.77
CA VAL A 67 -39.07 -16.82 -8.48
C VAL A 67 -39.64 -15.59 -7.78
N SER A 68 -38.76 -14.84 -7.11
CA SER A 68 -39.10 -13.57 -6.46
C SER A 68 -39.39 -12.48 -7.50
N ALA A 69 -39.97 -11.38 -7.05
CA ALA A 69 -40.24 -10.22 -7.91
C ALA A 69 -38.94 -9.51 -8.35
N GLU A 70 -37.90 -9.44 -7.51
CA GLU A 70 -36.59 -8.90 -7.89
C GLU A 70 -35.89 -9.78 -8.93
N ASP A 71 -36.07 -11.10 -8.87
CA ASP A 71 -35.59 -11.98 -9.94
C ASP A 71 -36.27 -11.66 -11.27
N CYS A 72 -37.57 -11.34 -11.27
CA CYS A 72 -38.23 -10.87 -12.49
C CYS A 72 -37.64 -9.56 -12.99
N ALA A 73 -37.36 -8.60 -12.09
CA ALA A 73 -36.73 -7.34 -12.46
C ALA A 73 -35.38 -7.59 -13.16
N ARG A 74 -34.54 -8.49 -12.61
CA ARG A 74 -33.24 -8.87 -13.20
C ARG A 74 -33.37 -9.52 -14.58
N LEU A 75 -34.42 -10.32 -14.81
CA LEU A 75 -34.70 -10.86 -16.15
C LEU A 75 -34.97 -9.76 -17.17
N CYS A 76 -35.57 -8.65 -16.75
CA CYS A 76 -35.80 -7.49 -17.62
C CYS A 76 -34.49 -6.79 -17.98
N THR A 77 -33.59 -6.59 -17.02
CA THR A 77 -32.28 -5.95 -17.28
C THR A 77 -31.43 -6.75 -18.27
N ALA A 78 -31.55 -8.08 -18.23
CA ALA A 78 -30.83 -8.99 -19.13
C ALA A 78 -31.34 -8.94 -20.58
N GLN A 79 -32.53 -8.38 -20.83
CA GLN A 79 -33.14 -8.34 -22.16
C GLN A 79 -33.35 -6.90 -22.62
N PRO A 80 -32.61 -6.41 -23.63
CA PRO A 80 -32.73 -5.03 -24.12
C PRO A 80 -34.14 -4.63 -24.61
N ALA A 81 -34.93 -5.62 -25.05
CA ALA A 81 -36.30 -5.41 -25.50
C ALA A 81 -37.33 -5.37 -24.35
N CYS A 82 -36.96 -5.73 -23.12
CA CYS A 82 -37.88 -5.70 -22.00
C CYS A 82 -38.21 -4.26 -21.60
N ARG A 83 -39.50 -3.95 -21.58
CA ARG A 83 -40.03 -2.64 -21.18
C ARG A 83 -40.74 -2.67 -19.85
N ALA A 84 -41.19 -3.84 -19.41
CA ALA A 84 -41.79 -4.05 -18.11
C ALA A 84 -41.88 -5.54 -17.78
N MET A 85 -41.97 -5.83 -16.49
CA MET A 85 -42.24 -7.17 -15.96
C MET A 85 -43.46 -7.12 -15.06
N VAL A 86 -44.33 -8.11 -15.18
CA VAL A 86 -45.38 -8.37 -14.20
C VAL A 86 -44.93 -9.57 -13.37
N TRP A 87 -44.98 -9.45 -12.06
CA TRP A 87 -44.82 -10.57 -11.14
C TRP A 87 -46.13 -10.84 -10.40
N HIS A 88 -46.52 -12.10 -10.29
CA HIS A 88 -47.77 -12.52 -9.64
C HIS A 88 -47.67 -13.99 -9.23
N LEU A 89 -47.87 -14.26 -7.93
CA LEU A 89 -47.82 -15.61 -7.34
C LEU A 89 -46.56 -16.41 -7.73
N GLY A 90 -45.38 -15.77 -7.70
CA GLY A 90 -44.10 -16.42 -8.00
C GLY A 90 -43.80 -16.62 -9.49
N ASN A 91 -44.63 -16.09 -10.39
CA ASN A 91 -44.42 -16.17 -11.83
C ASN A 91 -44.02 -14.80 -12.39
N CYS A 92 -43.20 -14.80 -13.44
CA CYS A 92 -42.79 -13.61 -14.17
C CYS A 92 -43.42 -13.59 -15.57
N TRP A 93 -43.98 -12.45 -15.96
CA TRP A 93 -44.42 -12.18 -17.31
C TRP A 93 -43.74 -10.93 -17.85
N GLN A 94 -43.22 -11.00 -19.07
CA GLN A 94 -42.48 -9.92 -19.71
C GLN A 94 -43.33 -9.20 -20.75
N SER A 95 -43.24 -7.87 -20.74
CA SER A 95 -43.77 -7.01 -21.81
C SER A 95 -42.61 -6.31 -22.53
N ASP A 96 -42.71 -6.23 -23.85
CA ASP A 96 -41.78 -5.51 -24.74
C ASP A 96 -42.37 -4.16 -25.22
N LYS A 97 -43.55 -3.78 -24.73
CA LYS A 97 -44.25 -2.55 -25.09
C LYS A 97 -44.35 -1.57 -23.93
N THR A 98 -44.15 -0.30 -24.23
CA THR A 98 -44.27 0.84 -23.30
C THR A 98 -45.68 1.41 -23.25
N ASP A 99 -46.49 1.16 -24.28
CA ASP A 99 -47.86 1.65 -24.48
C ASP A 99 -48.93 0.61 -24.13
N ALA A 100 -48.58 -0.38 -23.31
CA ALA A 100 -49.49 -1.44 -22.95
C ALA A 100 -50.63 -0.93 -22.05
N VAL A 101 -51.86 -1.34 -22.36
CA VAL A 101 -53.04 -0.99 -21.56
C VAL A 101 -52.96 -1.75 -20.24
N SER A 102 -52.87 -1.03 -19.13
CA SER A 102 -52.85 -1.62 -17.80
C SER A 102 -54.26 -1.86 -17.28
N PHE A 103 -54.40 -2.87 -16.42
CA PHE A 103 -55.65 -3.19 -15.74
C PHE A 103 -55.36 -3.73 -14.35
N ARG A 104 -56.36 -3.66 -13.48
CA ARG A 104 -56.21 -4.06 -12.09
C ARG A 104 -56.26 -5.59 -11.96
N VAL A 105 -55.20 -6.18 -11.43
CA VAL A 105 -55.09 -7.60 -11.07
C VAL A 105 -54.61 -7.70 -9.62
N PRO A 106 -55.49 -7.98 -8.65
CA PRO A 106 -55.12 -8.10 -7.25
C PRO A 106 -53.95 -9.06 -7.05
N GLY A 107 -52.90 -8.62 -6.32
CA GLY A 107 -51.72 -9.43 -6.05
C GLY A 107 -50.64 -9.41 -7.15
N ALA A 108 -50.90 -8.80 -8.31
CA ALA A 108 -49.87 -8.58 -9.33
C ALA A 108 -49.05 -7.33 -9.04
N VAL A 109 -47.77 -7.37 -9.41
CA VAL A 109 -46.82 -6.28 -9.26
C VAL A 109 -46.23 -5.97 -10.63
N LEU A 110 -46.51 -4.79 -11.15
CA LEU A 110 -45.90 -4.28 -12.38
C LEU A 110 -44.59 -3.56 -12.03
N LEU A 111 -43.50 -4.01 -12.63
CA LEU A 111 -42.14 -3.53 -12.48
C LEU A 111 -41.72 -2.90 -13.80
N THR A 112 -41.63 -1.58 -13.83
CA THR A 112 -41.18 -0.83 -15.02
C THR A 112 -39.78 -0.31 -14.74
N PRO A 113 -38.73 -0.75 -15.48
CA PRO A 113 -37.41 -0.16 -15.36
C PRO A 113 -37.52 1.33 -15.64
N GLY A 114 -36.99 2.16 -14.74
CA GLY A 114 -36.87 3.59 -14.98
C GLY A 114 -36.12 3.83 -16.28
N GLU A 115 -36.46 4.90 -16.99
CA GLU A 115 -35.62 5.35 -18.09
C GLU A 115 -34.20 5.45 -17.55
N LYS A 116 -33.26 4.80 -18.23
CA LYS A 116 -31.86 5.13 -18.07
C LYS A 116 -31.80 6.62 -18.37
N LYS A 117 -31.73 7.46 -17.35
CA LYS A 117 -31.18 8.78 -17.55
C LYS A 117 -29.80 8.49 -18.07
N ASP A 118 -29.62 8.58 -19.39
CA ASP A 118 -28.30 8.78 -19.95
C ASP A 118 -27.71 9.91 -19.09
N PRO A 119 -26.53 9.71 -18.50
CA PRO A 119 -25.95 10.69 -17.61
C PRO A 119 -25.61 11.91 -18.47
N VAL A 120 -26.58 12.80 -18.65
CA VAL A 120 -26.38 14.20 -18.97
C VAL A 120 -25.73 14.77 -17.73
N THR A 121 -24.40 14.72 -17.75
CA THR A 121 -23.47 15.76 -17.32
C THR A 121 -23.96 16.64 -16.17
N GLU A 122 -24.08 16.06 -14.99
CA GLU A 122 -23.66 16.73 -13.76
C GLU A 122 -23.24 15.65 -12.77
N PRO A 123 -21.96 15.60 -12.35
CA PRO A 123 -21.50 14.62 -11.39
C PRO A 123 -22.30 14.81 -10.10
N SER A 124 -22.89 13.73 -9.60
CA SER A 124 -23.36 13.70 -8.22
C SER A 124 -22.22 14.18 -7.30
N PRO A 125 -22.49 14.89 -6.18
CA PRO A 125 -21.45 15.33 -5.24
C PRO A 125 -20.52 14.19 -4.80
N GLY A 126 -21.02 12.95 -4.76
CA GLY A 126 -20.21 11.77 -4.48
C GLY A 126 -19.27 11.37 -5.62
N GLN A 127 -19.66 11.58 -6.87
CA GLN A 127 -18.81 11.34 -8.05
C GLN A 127 -17.73 12.40 -8.20
N GLN A 128 -18.05 13.67 -7.89
CA GLN A 128 -17.06 14.75 -7.85
C GLN A 128 -15.95 14.44 -6.85
N LYS A 129 -16.35 14.04 -5.62
CA LYS A 129 -15.41 13.66 -4.56
C LYS A 129 -14.51 12.49 -4.96
N CYS A 130 -15.07 11.45 -5.59
CA CYS A 130 -14.28 10.32 -6.09
C CYS A 130 -13.28 10.72 -7.19
N LEU A 131 -13.63 11.69 -8.05
CA LEU A 131 -12.72 12.19 -9.08
C LEU A 131 -11.58 13.01 -8.47
N GLU A 132 -11.89 13.89 -7.52
CA GLU A 132 -10.88 14.66 -6.77
C GLU A 132 -9.94 13.74 -5.97
N GLU A 133 -10.48 12.75 -5.26
CA GLU A 133 -9.67 11.75 -4.54
C GLU A 133 -8.77 10.95 -5.49
N LYS A 134 -9.24 10.63 -6.70
CA LYS A 134 -8.45 9.92 -7.70
C LYS A 134 -7.30 10.78 -8.24
N GLU A 135 -7.53 12.07 -8.47
CA GLU A 135 -6.47 13.01 -8.90
C GLU A 135 -5.44 13.22 -7.79
N LEU A 136 -5.88 13.36 -6.54
CA LEU A 136 -4.99 13.48 -5.39
C LEU A 136 -4.12 12.23 -5.23
N LEU A 137 -4.71 11.05 -5.38
CA LEU A 137 -3.98 9.78 -5.31
C LEU A 137 -3.01 9.58 -6.48
N ALA A 138 -3.29 10.16 -7.64
CA ALA A 138 -2.34 10.18 -8.77
C ALA A 138 -1.14 11.09 -8.47
N GLN A 139 -1.37 12.28 -7.89
CA GLN A 139 -0.32 13.20 -7.49
C GLN A 139 0.57 12.62 -6.37
N GLU A 140 -0.03 11.98 -5.37
CA GLU A 140 0.70 11.31 -4.28
C GLU A 140 1.62 10.20 -4.81
N LYS A 141 1.14 9.41 -5.79
CA LYS A 141 1.97 8.38 -6.45
C LYS A 141 3.14 8.98 -7.21
N GLU A 142 2.95 10.11 -7.89
CA GLU A 142 4.04 10.79 -8.58
C GLU A 142 5.08 11.33 -7.59
N LEU A 143 4.64 11.89 -6.46
CA LEU A 143 5.53 12.36 -5.40
C LEU A 143 6.35 11.22 -4.79
N LEU A 144 5.71 10.09 -4.48
CA LEU A 144 6.38 8.89 -3.97
C LEU A 144 7.37 8.29 -4.98
N ALA A 145 7.10 8.40 -6.28
CA ALA A 145 8.04 7.97 -7.31
C ALA A 145 9.30 8.85 -7.32
N LYS A 146 9.14 10.18 -7.20
CA LYS A 146 10.27 11.13 -7.11
C LYS A 146 11.10 10.93 -5.84
N GLU A 147 10.45 10.69 -4.70
CA GLU A 147 11.15 10.43 -3.43
C GLU A 147 11.99 9.14 -3.50
N LYS A 148 11.46 8.09 -4.13
CA LYS A 148 12.22 6.83 -4.34
C LYS A 148 13.43 7.03 -5.24
N GLU A 149 13.32 7.86 -6.27
CA GLU A 149 14.45 8.19 -7.14
C GLU A 149 15.54 8.96 -6.38
N LEU A 150 15.15 9.92 -5.54
CA LEU A 150 16.09 10.67 -4.70
C LEU A 150 16.83 9.74 -3.73
N LEU A 151 16.11 8.84 -3.05
CA LEU A 151 16.72 7.85 -2.14
C LEU A 151 17.69 6.91 -2.86
N ALA A 152 17.40 6.55 -4.12
CA ALA A 152 18.32 5.74 -4.92
C ALA A 152 19.61 6.50 -5.24
N GLN A 153 19.52 7.79 -5.58
CA GLN A 153 20.67 8.65 -5.83
C GLN A 153 21.51 8.86 -4.56
N GLU A 154 20.88 9.13 -3.42
CA GLU A 154 21.58 9.27 -2.14
C GLU A 154 22.30 7.98 -1.74
N LYS A 155 21.69 6.81 -1.96
CA LYS A 155 22.32 5.52 -1.72
C LYS A 155 23.54 5.30 -2.61
N GLU A 156 23.47 5.65 -3.89
CA GLU A 156 24.61 5.57 -4.80
C GLU A 156 25.74 6.50 -4.37
N GLN A 157 25.41 7.74 -3.97
CA GLN A 157 26.39 8.71 -3.47
C GLN A 157 27.05 8.23 -2.18
N CYS A 158 26.28 7.66 -1.26
CA CYS A 158 26.80 7.06 -0.03
C CYS A 158 27.78 5.92 -0.34
N GLY A 159 27.45 5.08 -1.33
CA GLY A 159 28.34 4.01 -1.79
C GLY A 159 29.67 4.54 -2.35
N LYS A 160 29.65 5.61 -3.14
CA LYS A 160 30.87 6.27 -3.66
C LYS A 160 31.72 6.85 -2.54
N ASN A 161 31.09 7.55 -1.58
CA ASN A 161 31.78 8.13 -0.43
C ASN A 161 32.43 7.05 0.44
N LEU A 162 31.75 5.91 0.66
CA LEU A 162 32.31 4.78 1.41
C LEU A 162 33.57 4.23 0.75
N ALA A 163 33.52 3.98 -0.57
CA ALA A 163 34.68 3.49 -1.32
C ALA A 163 35.86 4.49 -1.27
N GLN A 164 35.58 5.79 -1.33
CA GLN A 164 36.60 6.81 -1.15
C GLN A 164 37.23 6.77 0.25
N CYS A 165 36.43 6.67 1.31
CA CYS A 165 36.94 6.55 2.68
C CYS A 165 37.81 5.31 2.87
N GLU A 166 37.47 4.18 2.25
CA GLU A 166 38.29 2.95 2.31
C GLU A 166 39.63 3.11 1.57
N ALA A 167 39.64 3.82 0.44
CA ALA A 167 40.86 4.15 -0.29
C ALA A 167 41.76 5.09 0.52
N GLU A 168 41.19 6.14 1.12
CA GLU A 168 41.91 7.08 1.99
C GLU A 168 42.48 6.37 3.23
N LYS A 169 41.71 5.49 3.86
CA LYS A 169 42.17 4.66 4.99
C LYS A 169 43.39 3.83 4.61
N SER A 170 43.39 3.22 3.42
CA SER A 170 44.52 2.43 2.92
C SER A 170 45.76 3.30 2.67
N SER A 171 45.56 4.49 2.08
CA SER A 171 46.62 5.47 1.86
C SER A 171 47.25 5.95 3.18
N ILE A 172 46.43 6.29 4.18
CA ILE A 172 46.89 6.70 5.51
C ILE A 172 47.68 5.58 6.19
N SER A 173 47.23 4.32 6.08
CA SER A 173 47.95 3.18 6.64
C SER A 173 49.33 3.00 6.00
N ALA A 174 49.45 3.19 4.68
CA ALA A 174 50.73 3.11 3.97
C ALA A 174 51.67 4.28 4.35
N ALA A 175 51.12 5.50 4.47
CA ALA A 175 51.85 6.67 4.93
C ALA A 175 52.38 6.48 6.36
N LYS A 176 51.56 5.91 7.25
CA LYS A 176 51.94 5.56 8.63
C LYS A 176 53.12 4.58 8.64
N ALA A 177 53.04 3.48 7.90
CA ALA A 177 54.13 2.50 7.83
C ALA A 177 55.44 3.11 7.28
N THR A 178 55.32 4.01 6.30
CA THR A 178 56.48 4.76 5.77
C THR A 178 57.10 5.68 6.82
N CYS A 179 56.26 6.39 7.58
CA CYS A 179 56.69 7.26 8.68
C CYS A 179 57.42 6.45 9.77
N GLU A 180 56.87 5.32 10.19
CA GLU A 180 57.48 4.44 11.19
C GLU A 180 58.84 3.89 10.72
N LYS A 181 58.96 3.51 9.43
CA LYS A 181 60.24 3.08 8.84
C LYS A 181 61.28 4.20 8.84
N ASN A 182 60.89 5.41 8.47
CA ASN A 182 61.77 6.57 8.45
C ASN A 182 62.22 6.96 9.87
N LEU A 183 61.31 6.89 10.85
CA LEU A 183 61.62 7.13 12.26
C LEU A 183 62.64 6.11 12.79
N ALA A 184 62.45 4.82 12.49
CA ALA A 184 63.39 3.77 12.87
C ALA A 184 64.78 3.98 12.24
N ALA A 185 64.84 4.38 10.96
CA ALA A 185 66.09 4.68 10.27
C ALA A 185 66.81 5.90 10.89
N ALA A 186 66.07 6.97 11.20
CA ALA A 186 66.61 8.15 11.85
C ALA A 186 67.18 7.85 13.25
N ASN A 187 66.46 7.05 14.05
CA ASN A 187 66.93 6.65 15.38
C ASN A 187 68.23 5.81 15.33
N LYS A 188 68.41 5.00 14.28
CA LYS A 188 69.65 4.23 14.08
C LYS A 188 70.87 5.13 13.80
N ASP A 189 70.69 6.22 13.04
CA ASP A 189 71.78 7.18 12.74
C ASP A 189 72.18 8.00 13.99
N VAL A 190 71.22 8.32 14.85
CA VAL A 190 71.49 9.06 16.11
C VAL A 190 72.29 8.22 17.11
N GLY A 191 72.02 6.91 17.21
CA GLY A 191 72.72 6.02 18.14
C GLY A 191 74.21 5.82 17.87
N GLN A 192 74.71 6.21 16.70
CA GLN A 192 76.08 5.91 16.26
C GLN A 192 77.08 7.05 16.48
N ARG A 193 76.69 8.18 17.12
CA ARG A 193 77.52 9.41 17.15
C ARG A 193 77.99 9.91 18.51
N VAL A 194 77.69 9.23 19.61
CA VAL A 194 78.26 9.58 20.92
C VAL A 194 79.09 8.41 21.43
N PRO A 195 80.43 8.48 21.35
CA PRO A 195 81.30 7.50 21.98
C PRO A 195 81.00 7.43 23.48
N ASP A 196 80.94 6.22 24.05
CA ASP A 196 80.71 6.00 25.48
C ASP A 196 81.79 6.67 26.36
N ASP A 197 82.97 6.92 25.78
CA ASP A 197 84.11 7.58 26.44
C ASP A 197 84.07 9.11 26.35
N PHE A 198 82.95 9.73 25.98
CA PHE A 198 82.87 11.19 25.89
C PHE A 198 82.89 11.82 27.30
N VAL A 199 84.09 12.23 27.72
CA VAL A 199 84.33 13.03 28.92
C VAL A 199 84.45 14.50 28.51
N PRO A 200 83.48 15.37 28.85
CA PRO A 200 83.59 16.81 28.56
C PRO A 200 84.82 17.39 29.26
N SER A 201 85.67 18.12 28.53
CA SER A 201 86.78 18.86 29.12
C SER A 201 86.27 20.03 29.97
N ARG A 202 87.05 20.48 30.97
CA ARG A 202 86.67 21.61 31.84
C ARG A 202 86.55 22.96 31.10
N VAL A 203 87.01 23.03 29.86
CA VAL A 203 87.00 24.23 29.01
C VAL A 203 86.14 24.04 27.74
N ASP A 204 85.24 23.06 27.73
CA ASP A 204 84.45 22.72 26.54
C ASP A 204 83.16 23.58 26.50
N ASP A 205 83.06 24.50 25.54
CA ASP A 205 81.96 25.49 25.38
C ASP A 205 80.65 24.88 24.83
N GLY A 206 80.43 23.58 25.04
CA GLY A 206 79.32 22.82 24.49
C GLY A 206 79.60 22.27 23.09
N ARG A 207 78.94 21.15 22.76
CA ARG A 207 79.16 20.44 21.50
C ARG A 207 78.07 20.78 20.49
N GLU A 208 78.46 21.16 19.27
CA GLU A 208 77.51 21.25 18.17
C GLU A 208 77.16 19.84 17.66
N VAL A 209 75.88 19.55 17.55
CA VAL A 209 75.35 18.34 16.92
C VAL A 209 74.36 18.75 15.83
N ILE A 210 74.35 18.02 14.73
CA ILE A 210 73.36 18.24 13.67
C ILE A 210 72.26 17.19 13.84
N ILE A 211 71.06 17.63 14.20
CA ILE A 211 69.88 16.78 14.34
C ILE A 211 68.87 17.23 13.28
N ALA A 212 68.50 16.32 12.38
CA ALA A 212 67.60 16.58 11.26
C ALA A 212 68.04 17.77 10.37
N GLY A 213 69.35 17.89 10.08
CA GLY A 213 69.90 18.93 9.22
C GLY A 213 69.99 20.32 9.87
N LYS A 214 69.51 20.48 11.11
CA LYS A 214 69.66 21.71 11.91
C LYS A 214 70.81 21.56 12.89
N LYS A 215 71.57 22.65 13.10
CA LYS A 215 72.64 22.70 14.11
C LYS A 215 72.02 22.97 15.47
N TRP A 216 72.41 22.18 16.45
CA TRP A 216 72.07 22.33 17.86
C TRP A 216 73.35 22.39 18.66
N LYS A 217 73.39 23.17 19.73
CA LYS A 217 74.53 23.17 20.65
C LYS A 217 74.09 22.64 22.01
N ILE A 218 74.68 21.52 22.40
CA ILE A 218 74.40 20.86 23.68
C ILE A 218 75.38 21.41 24.71
N TYR A 219 74.84 22.03 25.76
CA TYR A 219 75.60 22.52 26.89
C TYR A 219 75.48 21.51 28.05
N TYR A 220 76.62 21.09 28.59
CA TYR A 220 76.66 20.24 29.77
C TYR A 220 76.81 21.13 31.01
N ALA A 221 75.73 21.30 31.78
CA ALA A 221 75.84 21.92 33.09
C ALA A 221 76.43 20.88 34.06
N LYS A 222 77.67 21.11 34.52
CA LYS A 222 78.26 20.31 35.59
C LYS A 222 77.49 20.55 36.88
N CYS A 223 76.60 19.64 37.26
CA CYS A 223 75.99 19.66 38.58
C CYS A 223 77.06 19.29 39.61
N ILE A 224 77.53 20.27 40.41
CA ILE A 224 78.56 20.09 41.45
C ILE A 224 77.99 19.41 42.72
N SER A 225 76.79 18.82 42.65
CA SER A 225 76.15 18.17 43.80
C SER A 225 76.19 16.65 43.67
N PRO A 226 76.71 15.90 44.66
CA PRO A 226 76.81 14.44 44.60
C PRO A 226 75.46 13.71 44.67
N ILE A 227 74.31 14.42 44.67
CA ILE A 227 72.98 13.81 44.89
C ILE A 227 71.99 14.08 43.72
N SER A 228 72.32 14.94 42.75
CA SER A 228 71.36 15.30 41.69
C SER A 228 71.66 14.66 40.34
N ARG A 229 70.63 14.03 39.73
CA ARG A 229 70.64 13.54 38.35
C ARG A 229 71.06 14.66 37.39
N SER A 230 72.00 14.37 36.51
CA SER A 230 72.44 15.27 35.45
C SER A 230 71.26 15.59 34.51
N SER A 231 70.94 16.87 34.34
CA SER A 231 69.98 17.35 33.32
C SER A 231 70.74 17.95 32.15
N ALA A 232 70.41 17.54 30.93
CA ALA A 232 70.90 18.15 29.70
C ALA A 232 69.82 19.08 29.12
N THR A 233 70.22 20.29 28.73
CA THR A 233 69.33 21.26 28.07
C THR A 233 69.75 21.42 26.62
N LEU A 234 68.82 21.22 25.70
CA LEU A 234 68.99 21.46 24.26
C LEU A 234 68.53 22.90 23.95
N ILE A 235 69.43 23.70 23.38
CA ILE A 235 69.13 25.05 22.88
C ILE A 235 69.29 25.00 21.35
N GLY A 236 68.24 25.38 20.62
CA GLY A 236 68.29 25.51 19.17
C GLY A 236 69.03 26.79 18.76
N LEU A 237 69.94 26.67 17.80
CA LEU A 237 70.69 27.78 17.20
C LEU A 237 69.98 28.32 15.95
#